data_AF-A0A973NX25-F1
#
_entry.id   AF-A0A973NX25-F1
#
_cell.length_a   1.000
_cell.length_b   1.000
_cell.length_c   1.000
_cell.angle_alpha   90.00
_cell.angle_beta   90.00
_cell.angle_gamma   90.00
#
_symmetry.space_group_name_H-M   'P 1'
#
loop_
_entity.id
_entity.type
_entity.pdbx_description
1 polymer ?
#
loop_
_entity_poly.entity_id
_entity_poly.type
_entity_poly.pdbx_seq_one_letter_code
_entity_poly.pdbx_strand_id
1 'polypeptide(L)'
;VLPAAVDLGIGLLPWSPLGRGVLTGKYRGSVPADSRAASALFAPFVEPYLDRTGEGIVDAVTTASDGLGVAPLEVALAWVRDRPGVTAPIVGARTVAQLRGSLNAESLTLPREIREALDDVSEPEIGYPEHTWQPARPRLVPHQQH
;
A
#
# COMPACT_ATOMS: atom_id res chain seq x y z
N VAL A 1 11.15 9.62 9.91
CA VAL A 1 10.06 9.31 10.87
C VAL A 1 10.05 7.84 11.24
N LEU A 2 9.88 6.92 10.27
CA LEU A 2 9.81 5.47 10.51
C LEU A 2 10.95 4.90 11.38
N PRO A 3 12.25 5.12 11.07
CA PRO A 3 13.33 4.59 11.91
C PRO A 3 13.29 5.07 13.36
N ALA A 4 13.00 6.36 13.57
CA ALA A 4 12.88 6.95 14.91
C ALA A 4 11.66 6.41 15.67
N ALA A 5 10.53 6.19 14.99
CA ALA A 5 9.35 5.61 15.61
C ALA A 5 9.62 4.18 16.10
N VAL A 6 10.32 3.37 15.30
CA VAL A 6 10.74 2.01 15.69
C VAL A 6 11.70 2.05 16.88
N ASP A 7 12.72 2.92 16.84
CA ASP A 7 13.70 3.07 17.92
C ASP A 7 13.06 3.49 19.25
N LEU A 8 12.00 4.30 19.19
CA LEU A 8 11.25 4.78 20.36
C LEU A 8 10.10 3.84 20.77
N GLY A 9 9.90 2.69 20.11
CA GLY A 9 8.80 1.77 20.39
C GLY A 9 7.41 2.31 20.06
N ILE A 10 7.31 3.26 19.11
CA ILE A 10 6.07 3.90 18.67
C ILE A 10 5.53 3.18 17.44
N GLY A 11 4.28 2.71 17.53
CA GLY A 11 3.54 2.11 16.43
C GLY A 11 2.91 3.14 15.48
N LEU A 12 2.87 2.83 14.19
CA LEU A 12 2.28 3.69 13.16
C LEU A 12 0.90 3.19 12.71
N LEU A 13 -0.04 4.13 12.60
CA LEU A 13 -1.37 3.92 12.04
C LEU A 13 -1.50 4.68 10.72
N PRO A 14 -1.10 4.10 9.57
CA PRO A 14 -1.11 4.83 8.31
C PRO A 14 -2.52 5.19 7.88
N TRP A 15 -2.69 6.46 7.52
CA TRP A 15 -3.95 6.99 7.01
C TRP A 15 -4.02 6.91 5.49
N SER A 16 -5.22 6.67 4.97
CA SER A 16 -5.47 6.49 3.52
C SER A 16 -4.57 5.42 2.86
N PRO A 17 -4.45 4.21 3.43
CA PRO A 17 -3.53 3.16 2.98
C PRO A 17 -3.79 2.70 1.54
N LEU A 18 -4.99 2.95 1.00
CA LEU A 18 -5.39 2.62 -0.37
C LEU A 18 -5.16 3.77 -1.37
N GLY A 19 -4.44 4.83 -1.00
CA GLY A 19 -4.22 5.99 -1.87
C GLY A 19 -5.54 6.60 -2.34
N ARG A 20 -6.47 6.87 -1.41
CA ARG A 20 -7.85 7.36 -1.72
C ARG A 20 -8.72 6.40 -2.56
N GLY A 21 -8.28 5.15 -2.72
CA GLY A 21 -8.90 4.12 -3.54
C GLY A 21 -8.27 3.96 -4.92
N VAL A 22 -7.09 4.55 -5.15
CA VAL A 22 -6.30 4.37 -6.38
C VAL A 22 -5.80 2.93 -6.49
N LEU A 23 -5.29 2.38 -5.39
CA LEU A 23 -4.75 1.01 -5.32
C LEU A 23 -5.81 -0.09 -5.51
N THR A 24 -7.10 0.27 -5.62
CA THR A 24 -8.15 -0.71 -5.98
C THR A 24 -8.29 -0.88 -7.49
N GLY A 25 -7.49 -0.18 -8.30
CA GLY A 25 -7.55 -0.22 -9.76
C GLY A 25 -8.75 0.49 -10.38
N LYS A 26 -9.62 1.13 -9.58
CA LYS A 26 -10.90 1.70 -10.06
C LYS A 26 -10.75 2.91 -10.99
N TYR A 27 -9.56 3.50 -11.06
CA TYR A 27 -9.24 4.62 -11.93
C TYR A 27 -8.48 4.18 -13.20
N ARG A 28 -8.27 2.87 -13.40
CA ARG A 28 -7.63 2.36 -14.61
C ARG A 28 -8.54 2.66 -15.81
N GLY A 29 -8.03 3.43 -16.76
CA GLY A 29 -8.70 3.79 -18.01
C GLY A 29 -9.66 4.98 -17.95
N SER A 30 -10.42 5.17 -16.86
CA SER A 30 -11.29 6.35 -16.71
C SER A 30 -11.58 6.69 -15.25
N VAL A 31 -12.05 7.93 -15.01
CA VAL A 31 -12.49 8.38 -13.69
C VAL A 31 -14.00 8.15 -13.53
N PRO A 32 -14.45 7.28 -12.60
CA PRO A 32 -15.88 7.07 -12.37
C PRO A 32 -16.55 8.33 -11.79
N ALA A 33 -17.78 8.63 -12.23
CA ALA A 33 -18.52 9.84 -11.85
C ALA A 33 -18.79 9.96 -10.34
N ASP A 34 -19.05 8.84 -9.65
CA ASP A 34 -19.31 8.82 -8.20
C ASP A 34 -18.03 8.68 -7.35
N SER A 35 -16.86 8.88 -7.96
CA SER A 35 -15.57 8.69 -7.31
C SER A 35 -15.05 9.96 -6.62
N ARG A 36 -14.05 9.79 -5.73
CA ARG A 36 -13.32 10.93 -5.15
C ARG A 36 -12.60 11.79 -6.20
N ALA A 37 -12.21 11.22 -7.33
CA ALA A 37 -11.50 11.95 -8.38
C ALA A 37 -12.45 12.78 -9.25
N ALA A 38 -13.75 12.46 -9.26
CA ALA A 38 -14.77 13.25 -9.95
C ALA A 38 -15.34 14.40 -9.09
N SER A 39 -14.99 14.46 -7.79
CA SER A 39 -15.46 15.49 -6.88
C SER A 39 -14.46 16.65 -6.84
N ALA A 40 -14.90 17.88 -7.13
CA ALA A 40 -14.04 19.07 -7.07
C ALA A 40 -13.35 19.26 -5.69
N LEU A 41 -14.00 18.83 -4.61
CA LEU A 41 -13.44 18.89 -3.26
C LEU A 41 -12.33 17.85 -3.03
N PHE A 42 -12.45 16.67 -3.64
CA PHE A 42 -11.56 15.54 -3.35
C PHE A 42 -10.53 15.24 -4.45
N ALA A 43 -10.75 15.72 -5.67
CA ALA A 43 -9.88 15.50 -6.83
C ALA A 43 -8.42 15.93 -6.58
N PRO A 44 -8.13 17.10 -5.97
CA PRO A 44 -6.76 17.51 -5.69
C PRO A 44 -6.00 16.55 -4.75
N PHE A 45 -6.72 15.74 -3.97
CA PHE A 45 -6.12 14.72 -3.11
C PHE A 45 -5.95 13.36 -3.79
N VAL A 46 -6.52 13.15 -4.98
CA VAL A 46 -6.40 11.91 -5.76
C VAL A 46 -5.41 12.09 -6.90
N GLU A 47 -5.45 13.25 -7.58
CA GLU A 47 -4.59 13.58 -8.72
C GLU A 47 -3.10 13.25 -8.53
N PRO A 48 -2.46 13.49 -7.37
CA PRO A 48 -1.04 13.15 -7.18
C PRO A 48 -0.71 11.65 -7.30
N TYR A 49 -1.71 10.78 -7.23
CA TYR A 49 -1.54 9.32 -7.35
C TYR A 49 -1.90 8.80 -8.74
N LEU A 50 -2.33 9.67 -9.66
CA LEU A 50 -2.74 9.31 -11.03
C LEU A 50 -1.62 9.59 -12.04
N ASP A 51 -0.38 9.71 -11.57
CA ASP A 51 0.80 9.86 -12.42
C ASP A 51 1.35 8.49 -12.87
N ARG A 52 2.43 8.51 -13.67
CA ARG A 52 3.06 7.31 -14.21
C ARG A 52 3.56 6.34 -13.12
N THR A 53 4.01 6.88 -11.99
CA THR A 53 4.48 6.09 -10.85
C THR A 53 3.30 5.39 -10.19
N GLY A 54 2.22 6.12 -9.91
CA GLY A 54 0.98 5.58 -9.37
C GLY A 54 0.35 4.54 -10.29
N GLU A 55 0.32 4.77 -11.60
CA GLU A 55 -0.11 3.79 -12.61
C GLU A 55 0.68 2.48 -12.51
N GLY A 56 2.02 2.56 -12.45
CA GLY A 56 2.88 1.38 -12.33
C GLY A 56 2.63 0.57 -11.06
N ILE A 57 2.45 1.25 -9.92
CA ILE A 57 2.11 0.61 -8.64
C ILE A 57 0.74 -0.06 -8.71
N VAL A 58 -0.26 0.61 -9.29
CA VAL A 58 -1.61 0.05 -9.45
C VAL A 58 -1.60 -1.18 -10.34
N ASP A 59 -0.83 -1.17 -11.42
CA ASP A 59 -0.70 -2.32 -12.31
C ASP A 59 -0.04 -3.50 -11.59
N ALA A 60 1.05 -3.27 -10.83
CA ALA A 60 1.70 -4.31 -10.05
C ALA A 60 0.77 -4.92 -8.98
N VAL A 61 0.01 -4.09 -8.26
CA VAL A 61 -1.00 -4.55 -7.29
C VAL A 61 -2.08 -5.38 -7.99
N THR A 62 -2.53 -4.95 -9.16
CA THR A 62 -3.58 -5.67 -9.91
C THR A 62 -3.05 -7.00 -10.44
N THR A 63 -1.83 -7.05 -10.98
CA THR A 63 -1.20 -8.30 -11.41
C THR A 63 -1.01 -9.29 -10.25
N ALA A 64 -0.58 -8.81 -9.08
CA ALA A 64 -0.48 -9.65 -7.89
C ALA A 64 -1.85 -10.19 -7.45
N SER A 65 -2.88 -9.33 -7.49
CA SER A 65 -4.26 -9.69 -7.21
C SER A 65 -4.79 -10.77 -8.15
N ASP A 66 -4.55 -10.64 -9.46
CA ASP A 66 -4.94 -11.63 -10.46
C ASP A 66 -4.23 -12.98 -10.22
N GLY A 67 -2.93 -12.96 -9.92
CA GLY A 67 -2.14 -14.17 -9.65
C GLY A 67 -2.53 -14.88 -8.35
N LEU A 68 -3.00 -14.14 -7.34
CA LEU A 68 -3.41 -14.68 -6.04
C LEU A 68 -4.91 -15.00 -5.96
N GLY A 69 -5.71 -14.55 -6.92
CA GLY A 69 -7.17 -14.73 -6.91
C GLY A 69 -7.89 -13.97 -5.79
N VAL A 70 -7.34 -12.84 -5.33
CA VAL A 70 -7.89 -11.98 -4.26
C VAL A 70 -8.14 -10.58 -4.80
N ALA A 71 -8.90 -9.73 -4.09
CA ALA A 71 -9.15 -8.36 -4.54
C ALA A 71 -7.88 -7.47 -4.46
N PRO A 72 -7.71 -6.47 -5.34
CA PRO A 72 -6.55 -5.54 -5.29
C PRO A 72 -6.44 -4.80 -3.96
N LEU A 73 -7.58 -4.47 -3.34
CA LEU A 73 -7.62 -3.83 -2.03
C LEU A 73 -7.01 -4.73 -0.93
N GLU A 74 -7.17 -6.05 -1.04
CA GLU A 74 -6.63 -7.01 -0.07
C GLU A 74 -5.11 -7.07 -0.17
N VAL A 75 -4.58 -7.11 -1.40
CA VAL A 75 -3.13 -7.07 -1.66
C VAL A 75 -2.52 -5.79 -1.11
N ALA A 76 -3.10 -4.63 -1.44
CA ALA A 76 -2.59 -3.34 -0.99
C ALA A 76 -2.60 -3.22 0.54
N LEU A 77 -3.68 -3.65 1.21
CA LEU A 77 -3.76 -3.60 2.68
C LEU A 77 -2.81 -4.58 3.35
N ALA A 78 -2.68 -5.81 2.84
CA ALA A 78 -1.73 -6.78 3.36
C ALA A 78 -0.28 -6.27 3.23
N TRP A 79 0.06 -5.64 2.10
CA TRP A 79 1.36 -5.02 1.91
C TRP A 79 1.64 -3.91 2.93
N VAL A 80 0.69 -2.98 3.12
CA VAL A 80 0.84 -1.86 4.08
C VAL A 80 0.92 -2.38 5.53
N ARG A 81 0.07 -3.34 5.90
CA ARG A 81 0.02 -3.92 7.24
C ARG A 81 1.38 -4.50 7.63
N ASP A 82 2.04 -5.19 6.72
CA ASP A 82 3.30 -5.88 7.00
C ASP A 82 4.54 -4.97 6.91
N ARG A 83 4.37 -3.67 6.66
CA ARG A 83 5.53 -2.75 6.62
C ARG A 83 6.15 -2.59 8.01
N PRO A 84 7.48 -2.52 8.12
CA PRO A 84 8.15 -2.30 9.39
C PRO A 84 7.61 -1.07 10.12
N GLY A 85 7.25 -1.23 11.40
CA GLY A 85 6.73 -0.16 12.25
C GLY A 85 5.23 0.14 12.10
N VAL A 86 4.53 -0.46 11.13
CA VAL A 86 3.08 -0.35 11.02
C VAL A 86 2.41 -1.25 12.05
N THR A 87 1.51 -0.68 12.85
CA THR A 87 0.67 -1.44 13.80
C THR A 87 -0.63 -1.87 13.15
N ALA A 88 -1.34 -0.95 12.50
CA ALA A 88 -2.55 -1.26 11.76
C ALA A 88 -2.90 -0.13 10.77
N PRO A 89 -3.26 -0.46 9.51
CA PRO A 89 -3.75 0.54 8.56
C PRO A 89 -5.16 1.04 8.91
N ILE A 90 -5.39 2.35 8.80
CA ILE A 90 -6.72 2.94 9.03
C ILE A 90 -7.56 2.80 7.76
N VAL A 91 -8.55 1.91 7.79
CA VAL A 91 -9.48 1.67 6.67
C VAL A 91 -10.79 2.43 6.83
N GLY A 92 -11.29 2.99 5.73
CA GLY A 92 -12.60 3.64 5.67
C GLY A 92 -13.47 2.97 4.61
N ALA A 93 -14.42 2.13 5.05
CA ALA A 93 -15.38 1.46 4.18
C ALA A 93 -16.71 2.21 4.14
N ARG A 94 -17.25 2.44 2.94
CA ARG A 94 -18.59 3.03 2.73
C ARG A 94 -19.63 1.96 2.39
N THR A 95 -19.19 0.73 2.13
CA THR A 95 -20.06 -0.40 1.80
C THR A 95 -19.59 -1.65 2.55
N VAL A 96 -20.51 -2.60 2.75
CA VAL A 96 -20.21 -3.90 3.39
C VAL A 96 -19.16 -4.67 2.59
N ALA A 97 -19.18 -4.58 1.25
CA ALA A 97 -18.19 -5.23 0.40
C ALA A 97 -16.77 -4.70 0.65
N GLN A 98 -16.60 -3.38 0.81
CA GLN A 98 -15.31 -2.77 1.15
C GLN A 98 -14.83 -3.17 2.55
N LEU A 99 -15.74 -3.27 3.50
CA LEU A 99 -15.42 -3.73 4.85
C LEU A 99 -14.96 -5.19 4.85
N ARG A 100 -15.68 -6.07 4.15
CA ARG A 100 -15.29 -7.48 4.00
C ARG A 100 -13.93 -7.64 3.37
N GLY A 101 -13.65 -6.93 2.28
CA GLY A 101 -12.31 -6.94 1.68
C GLY A 101 -11.23 -6.48 2.67
N SER A 102 -11.50 -5.42 3.45
CA SER A 102 -10.53 -4.94 4.45
C SER A 102 -10.24 -5.99 5.53
N LEU A 103 -11.25 -6.79 5.92
CA LEU A 103 -11.08 -7.88 6.89
C LEU A 103 -10.38 -9.10 6.28
N ASN A 104 -10.65 -9.41 5.00
CA ASN A 104 -9.97 -10.51 4.31
C ASN A 104 -8.46 -10.29 4.19
N ALA A 105 -8.04 -9.02 4.04
CA ALA A 105 -6.63 -8.65 4.02
C ALA A 105 -5.88 -9.15 5.28
N GLU A 106 -6.57 -9.25 6.43
CA GLU A 106 -5.96 -9.70 7.69
C GLU A 106 -5.42 -11.13 7.61
N SER A 107 -6.07 -12.00 6.86
CA SER A 107 -5.65 -13.40 6.67
C SER A 107 -4.71 -13.60 5.49
N LEU A 108 -4.47 -12.55 4.69
CA LEU A 108 -3.65 -12.63 3.49
C LEU A 108 -2.18 -12.42 3.83
N THR A 109 -1.36 -13.45 3.61
CA THR A 109 0.10 -13.35 3.63
C THR A 109 0.61 -13.27 2.20
N LEU A 110 1.22 -12.14 1.84
CA LEU A 110 1.81 -11.99 0.50
C LEU A 110 3.05 -12.87 0.37
N PRO A 111 3.16 -13.70 -0.70
CA PRO A 111 4.39 -14.37 -1.06
C PRO A 111 5.55 -13.39 -1.15
N ARG A 112 6.75 -13.87 -0.81
CA ARG A 112 7.96 -13.03 -0.76
C ARG A 112 8.21 -12.34 -2.09
N GLU A 113 8.04 -13.03 -3.20
CA GLU A 113 8.28 -12.54 -4.56
C GLU A 113 7.32 -11.40 -4.92
N ILE A 114 6.05 -11.52 -4.52
CA ILE A 114 5.06 -10.45 -4.72
C ILE A 114 5.39 -9.25 -3.85
N ARG A 115 5.77 -9.50 -2.58
CA ARG A 115 6.16 -8.43 -1.66
C ARG A 115 7.39 -7.67 -2.16
N GLU A 116 8.41 -8.37 -2.63
CA GLU A 116 9.63 -7.78 -3.21
C GLU A 116 9.30 -6.95 -4.45
N ALA A 117 8.48 -7.47 -5.37
CA ALA A 117 8.05 -6.72 -6.55
C ALA A 117 7.27 -5.44 -6.19
N LEU A 118 6.40 -5.52 -5.18
CA LEU A 118 5.65 -4.36 -4.69
C LEU A 118 6.56 -3.35 -3.96
N ASP A 119 7.57 -3.82 -3.23
CA ASP A 119 8.58 -2.96 -2.61
C ASP A 119 9.38 -2.21 -3.68
N ASP A 120 9.81 -2.89 -4.74
CA ASP A 120 10.64 -2.29 -5.80
C ASP A 120 9.87 -1.26 -6.64
N VAL A 121 8.63 -1.58 -7.06
CA VAL A 121 7.82 -0.65 -7.88
C VAL A 121 7.35 0.58 -7.09
N SER A 122 7.25 0.47 -5.76
CA SER A 122 6.80 1.56 -4.89
C SER A 122 7.94 2.29 -4.19
N GLU A 123 9.19 1.95 -4.48
CA GLU A 123 10.35 2.60 -3.88
C GLU A 123 10.37 4.09 -4.29
N PRO A 124 10.30 5.02 -3.32
CA PRO A 124 10.33 6.44 -3.64
C PRO A 124 11.72 6.83 -4.16
N GLU A 125 11.76 7.78 -5.09
CA GLU A 125 13.01 8.46 -5.43
C GLU A 125 13.49 9.27 -4.22
N ILE A 126 14.51 8.75 -3.55
CA ILE A 126 15.13 9.33 -2.35
C ILE A 126 16.20 10.33 -2.77
N GLY A 127 16.03 11.59 -2.37
CA GLY A 127 16.94 12.69 -2.70
C GLY A 127 18.08 12.86 -1.69
N TYR A 128 18.70 14.04 -1.73
CA TYR A 128 19.63 14.46 -0.67
C TYR A 128 18.84 15.09 0.50
N PRO A 129 19.20 14.82 1.78
CA PRO A 129 20.38 14.08 2.28
C PRO A 129 20.15 12.59 2.55
N GLU A 130 18.93 12.08 2.38
CA GLU A 130 18.60 10.70 2.77
C GLU A 130 19.35 9.59 2.00
N HIS A 131 19.88 9.83 0.79
CA HIS A 131 20.65 8.81 0.06
C HIS A 131 22.02 8.48 0.69
N THR A 132 22.61 9.37 1.51
CA THR A 132 23.94 9.14 2.12
C THR A 132 23.88 8.31 3.40
N TRP A 133 22.67 8.00 3.90
CA TRP A 133 22.45 7.44 5.23
C TRP A 133 21.73 6.08 5.25
N GLN A 134 21.61 5.37 4.13
CA GLN A 134 21.03 4.02 4.16
C GLN A 134 22.04 2.98 4.69
N PRO A 135 21.87 2.43 5.91
CA PRO A 135 22.50 1.15 6.23
C PRO A 135 21.90 0.08 5.31
N ALA A 136 22.73 -0.88 4.87
CA ALA A 136 22.30 -1.99 4.04
C ALA A 136 21.01 -2.64 4.60
N ARG A 137 20.00 -2.84 3.74
CA ARG A 137 18.70 -3.44 4.11
C ARG A 137 18.94 -4.68 4.99
N PRO A 138 18.39 -4.76 6.21
CA PRO A 138 18.48 -5.98 7.00
C PRO A 138 17.74 -7.09 6.24
N ARG A 139 18.46 -8.16 5.86
CA ARG A 139 17.85 -9.37 5.34
C ARG A 139 16.93 -9.91 6.44
N LEU A 140 15.64 -9.97 6.17
CA LEU A 140 14.68 -10.63 7.05
C LEU A 140 15.10 -12.10 7.17
N VAL A 141 15.68 -12.45 8.31
CA VAL A 141 15.99 -13.84 8.67
C VAL A 141 14.68 -14.54 9.00
N PRO A 142 14.39 -15.73 8.43
CA PRO A 142 13.19 -16.47 8.78
C PRO A 142 13.21 -16.79 10.27
N HIS A 143 12.14 -16.45 10.99
CA HIS A 143 11.90 -16.92 12.35
C HIS A 143 11.81 -18.46 12.30
N GLN A 144 12.86 -19.15 12.73
CA GLN A 144 12.78 -20.56 13.09
C GLN A 144 11.91 -20.67 14.35
N GLN A 145 10.81 -21.40 14.21
CA GLN A 145 9.95 -21.77 15.32
C GLN A 145 10.68 -22.81 16.19
N HIS A 146 10.70 -22.58 17.50
CA HIS A 146 11.05 -23.55 18.53
C HIS A 146 9.77 -24.02 19.22
#